data_AF-A0A2E9TRW6-F1
#
_entry.id   AF-A0A2E9TRW6-F1
#
_cell.length_a   1.000
_cell.length_b   1.000
_cell.length_c   1.000
_cell.angle_alpha   90.00
_cell.angle_beta   90.00
_cell.angle_gamma   90.00
#
_symmetry.space_group_name_H-M   'P 1'
#
loop_
_entity.id
_entity.type
_entity.pdbx_description
1 polymer ?
#
loop_
_entity_poly.entity_id
_entity_poly.type
_entity_poly.pdbx_seq_one_letter_code
_entity_poly.pdbx_strand_id
1 'polypeptide(L)'
;MKRAKRPVVASVLASTLVLGAMTPLATHARSMGDVDNRPGEVAMIGDALIARPIMAASTAVGFVLYTVTLPVSLLGGNEDEAAEKLVKAPARSTFLRCLGCTPAQHDQLMAEKKTKEAQENK
;
A
#
# COMPACT_ATOMS: atom_id res chain seq x y z
N MET A 1 46.52 17.52 -20.02
CA MET A 1 45.80 16.63 -19.08
C MET A 1 44.86 17.46 -18.19
N LYS A 2 43.53 17.36 -18.35
CA LYS A 2 42.51 17.54 -17.28
C LYS A 2 41.14 17.08 -17.82
N ARG A 3 40.92 15.79 -17.58
CA ARG A 3 39.84 14.90 -17.99
C ARG A 3 38.65 15.04 -17.01
N ALA A 4 37.44 14.84 -17.52
CA ALA A 4 36.35 14.16 -16.81
C ALA A 4 35.73 14.78 -15.53
N LYS A 5 35.36 16.06 -15.50
CA LYS A 5 34.53 16.61 -14.40
C LYS A 5 33.04 16.83 -14.72
N ARG A 6 32.59 16.56 -15.95
CA ARG A 6 31.20 16.82 -16.39
C ARG A 6 30.22 15.63 -16.44
N PRO A 7 30.61 14.35 -16.57
CA PRO A 7 29.62 13.27 -16.70
C PRO A 7 29.06 12.79 -15.35
N VAL A 8 29.74 13.06 -14.24
CA VAL A 8 29.32 12.58 -12.90
C VAL A 8 28.14 13.38 -12.37
N VAL A 9 28.08 14.70 -12.64
CA VAL A 9 27.00 15.57 -12.15
C VAL A 9 25.66 15.26 -12.83
N ALA A 10 25.69 14.90 -14.11
CA ALA A 10 24.49 14.48 -14.85
C ALA A 10 23.96 13.11 -14.37
N SER A 11 24.85 12.19 -13.99
CA SER A 11 24.48 10.87 -13.47
C SER A 11 23.86 10.93 -12.06
N VAL A 12 24.36 11.84 -11.21
CA VAL A 12 23.78 12.09 -9.87
C VAL A 12 22.39 12.74 -9.98
N LEU A 13 22.20 13.68 -10.89
CA LEU A 13 20.89 14.31 -11.14
C LEU A 13 19.86 13.34 -11.75
N ALA A 14 20.29 12.46 -12.66
CA ALA A 14 19.43 11.42 -13.21
C ALA A 14 19.04 10.38 -12.13
N SER A 15 19.96 10.01 -11.23
CA SER A 15 19.66 9.09 -10.12
C SER A 15 18.66 9.69 -9.12
N THR A 16 18.71 11.00 -8.84
CA THR A 16 17.69 11.65 -8.00
C THR A 16 16.31 11.71 -8.64
N LEU A 17 16.23 11.77 -9.98
CA LEU A 17 14.95 11.79 -10.69
C LEU A 17 14.25 10.42 -10.68
N VAL A 18 15.02 9.34 -10.82
CA VAL A 18 14.49 7.97 -10.78
C VAL A 18 14.03 7.59 -9.37
N LEU A 19 14.68 8.12 -8.32
CA LEU A 19 14.29 7.85 -6.93
C LEU A 19 13.07 8.68 -6.46
N GLY A 20 12.73 9.79 -7.14
CA GLY A 20 11.55 10.62 -6.84
C GLY A 20 10.21 10.01 -7.27
N ALA A 21 10.22 9.00 -8.15
CA ALA A 21 9.01 8.32 -8.64
C ALA A 21 8.45 7.28 -7.65
N MET A 22 9.15 7.00 -6.55
CA MET A 22 8.72 6.11 -5.46
C MET A 22 8.07 6.89 -4.30
N THR A 23 7.45 8.03 -4.59
CA THR A 23 6.59 8.69 -3.60
C THR A 23 5.23 7.97 -3.66
N PRO A 24 4.79 7.28 -2.58
CA PRO A 24 3.42 6.80 -2.53
C PRO A 24 2.54 8.04 -2.65
N LEU A 25 1.70 8.06 -3.68
CA LEU A 25 0.69 9.09 -3.91
C LEU A 25 -0.29 9.02 -2.73
N ALA A 26 0.03 9.73 -1.65
CA ALA A 26 -0.83 9.84 -0.48
C ALA A 26 -2.12 10.53 -0.94
N THR A 27 -3.16 9.70 -1.00
CA THR A 27 -4.54 9.98 -1.36
C THR A 27 -5.01 11.32 -0.80
N HIS A 28 -5.38 12.22 -1.69
CA HIS A 28 -6.12 13.43 -1.34
C HIS A 28 -7.58 13.05 -1.11
N ALA A 29 -7.98 12.86 0.15
CA ALA A 29 -9.39 12.76 0.53
C ALA A 29 -9.78 14.00 1.32
N ARG A 30 -10.60 14.85 0.70
CA ARG A 30 -11.25 16.01 1.31
C ARG A 30 -12.10 15.51 2.48
N SER A 31 -11.77 15.90 3.70
CA SER A 31 -12.61 15.69 4.86
C SER A 31 -13.82 16.61 4.75
N MET A 32 -15.01 16.04 4.58
CA MET A 32 -16.27 16.76 4.73
C MET A 32 -17.21 15.87 5.53
N GLY A 33 -17.54 16.31 6.74
CA GLY A 33 -18.71 15.85 7.49
C GLY A 33 -18.45 14.77 8.53
N ASP A 34 -18.17 15.22 9.76
CA ASP A 34 -18.65 14.57 10.97
C ASP A 34 -20.19 14.54 10.93
N VAL A 35 -20.80 13.41 10.54
CA VAL A 35 -22.14 12.98 10.96
C VAL A 35 -22.30 11.50 10.61
N ASP A 36 -22.35 10.67 11.65
CA ASP A 36 -22.49 9.21 11.63
C ASP A 36 -21.22 8.43 11.23
N ASN A 37 -20.80 7.51 12.11
CA ASN A 37 -19.62 6.65 11.97
C ASN A 37 -19.78 5.62 10.81
N ARG A 38 -20.74 5.82 9.91
CA ARG A 38 -20.98 5.01 8.73
C ARG A 38 -20.32 5.71 7.53
N PRO A 39 -19.47 5.02 6.77
CA PRO A 39 -18.96 5.58 5.52
C PRO A 39 -20.15 5.96 4.64
N GLY A 40 -20.21 7.22 4.22
CA GLY A 40 -21.30 7.70 3.36
C GLY A 40 -21.44 6.81 2.13
N GLU A 41 -22.67 6.67 1.61
CA GLU A 41 -22.97 5.77 0.48
C GLU A 41 -22.06 6.05 -0.72
N VAL A 42 -21.79 7.33 -0.99
CA VAL A 42 -20.86 7.78 -2.03
C VAL A 42 -19.41 7.33 -1.78
N ALA A 43 -18.97 7.29 -0.52
CA ALA A 43 -17.63 6.84 -0.16
C ALA A 43 -17.50 5.31 -0.30
N MET A 44 -18.55 4.56 0.01
CA MET A 44 -18.57 3.11 -0.22
C MET A 44 -18.57 2.76 -1.71
N ILE A 45 -19.37 3.45 -2.53
CA ILE A 45 -19.40 3.24 -3.99
C ILE A 45 -18.06 3.65 -4.62
N GLY A 46 -17.51 4.80 -4.24
CA GLY A 46 -16.20 5.26 -4.72
C GLY A 46 -15.07 4.30 -4.34
N ASP A 47 -15.08 3.79 -3.12
CA ASP A 47 -14.12 2.77 -2.68
C ASP A 47 -14.27 1.47 -3.49
N ALA A 48 -15.50 1.01 -3.71
CA ALA A 48 -15.78 -0.22 -4.45
C ALA A 48 -15.40 -0.15 -5.94
N LEU A 49 -15.72 0.96 -6.60
CA LEU A 49 -15.58 1.09 -8.05
C LEU A 49 -14.24 1.67 -8.49
N ILE A 50 -13.58 2.47 -7.65
CA ILE A 50 -12.36 3.18 -8.02
C ILE A 50 -11.18 2.72 -7.17
N ALA A 51 -11.25 2.89 -5.85
CA ALA A 51 -10.09 2.64 -4.99
C ALA A 51 -9.69 1.16 -4.96
N ARG A 52 -10.66 0.25 -4.79
CA ARG A 52 -10.42 -1.20 -4.74
C ARG A 52 -9.87 -1.77 -6.04
N PRO A 53 -10.40 -1.44 -7.23
CA PRO A 53 -9.80 -1.90 -8.48
C PRO A 53 -8.36 -1.42 -8.68
N ILE A 54 -8.04 -0.18 -8.28
CA ILE A 54 -6.68 0.34 -8.34
C ILE A 54 -5.75 -0.43 -7.40
N MET A 55 -6.19 -0.70 -6.17
CA MET A 55 -5.42 -1.51 -5.21
C MET A 55 -5.33 -3.00 -5.60
N ALA A 56 -6.34 -3.52 -6.29
CA ALA A 56 -6.29 -4.86 -6.86
C ALA A 56 -5.25 -4.93 -8.00
N ALA A 57 -5.17 -3.89 -8.83
CA ALA A 57 -4.14 -3.76 -9.85
C ALA A 57 -2.74 -3.69 -9.24
N SER A 58 -2.54 -2.94 -8.15
CA SER A 58 -1.23 -2.91 -7.47
C SER A 58 -0.87 -4.27 -6.85
N THR A 59 -1.85 -5.00 -6.31
CA THR A 59 -1.65 -6.37 -5.83
C THR A 59 -1.26 -7.31 -6.98
N ALA A 60 -1.89 -7.17 -8.16
CA ALA A 60 -1.52 -7.94 -9.34
C ALA A 60 -0.09 -7.62 -9.81
N VAL A 61 0.33 -6.36 -9.76
CA VAL A 61 1.73 -5.98 -10.04
C VAL A 61 2.69 -6.61 -9.04
N GLY A 62 2.36 -6.55 -7.74
CA GLY A 62 3.15 -7.20 -6.69
C GLY A 62 3.27 -8.71 -6.90
N PHE A 63 2.19 -9.36 -7.34
CA PHE A 63 2.19 -10.77 -7.71
C PHE A 63 3.10 -11.06 -8.92
N VAL A 64 3.04 -10.25 -9.97
CA VAL A 64 3.95 -10.39 -11.12
C VAL A 64 5.40 -10.24 -10.67
N LEU A 65 5.73 -9.24 -9.86
CA LEU A 65 7.08 -9.06 -9.32
C LEU A 65 7.50 -10.28 -8.50
N TYR A 66 6.64 -10.80 -7.62
CA TYR A 66 6.91 -11.99 -6.85
C TYR A 66 7.23 -13.19 -7.74
N THR A 67 6.49 -13.42 -8.83
CA THR A 67 6.78 -14.53 -9.75
C THR A 67 8.12 -14.40 -10.45
N VAL A 68 8.53 -13.17 -10.81
CA VAL A 68 9.84 -12.91 -11.44
C VAL A 68 10.98 -13.07 -10.42
N THR A 69 10.78 -12.66 -9.17
CA THR A 69 11.80 -12.78 -8.10
C THR A 69 11.82 -14.16 -7.44
N LEU A 70 10.77 -14.96 -7.62
CA LEU A 70 10.59 -16.28 -7.02
C LEU A 70 11.81 -17.20 -7.11
N PRO A 71 12.46 -17.39 -8.27
CA PRO A 71 13.65 -18.24 -8.35
C PRO A 71 14.76 -17.76 -7.42
N VAL A 72 15.00 -16.44 -7.36
CA VAL A 72 16.02 -15.86 -6.46
C VAL A 72 15.60 -15.98 -5.00
N SER A 73 14.32 -15.80 -4.69
CA SER A 73 13.79 -15.95 -3.33
C SER A 73 13.88 -17.39 -2.83
N LEU A 74 13.65 -18.39 -3.68
CA LEU A 74 13.84 -19.81 -3.36
C LEU A 74 15.32 -20.14 -3.12
N LEU A 75 16.23 -19.61 -3.95
CA LEU A 75 17.66 -19.76 -3.73
C LEU A 75 18.13 -19.08 -2.43
N GLY A 76 17.46 -17.99 -2.03
CA GLY A 76 17.70 -17.27 -0.79
C GLY A 76 16.97 -17.83 0.43
N GLY A 77 16.08 -18.82 0.28
CA GLY A 77 15.24 -19.37 1.36
C GLY A 77 14.28 -18.34 2.00
N ASN A 78 13.86 -17.33 1.22
CA ASN A 78 13.01 -16.22 1.70
C ASN A 78 11.73 -16.07 0.85
N GLU A 79 11.25 -17.17 0.27
CA GLU A 79 10.05 -17.20 -0.56
C GLU A 79 8.79 -16.81 0.21
N ASP A 80 8.69 -17.21 1.48
CA ASP A 80 7.53 -16.93 2.31
C ASP A 80 7.42 -15.46 2.69
N GLU A 81 8.53 -14.84 3.07
CA GLU A 81 8.56 -13.42 3.40
C GLU A 81 8.40 -12.54 2.16
N ALA A 82 8.97 -12.96 1.03
CA ALA A 82 8.72 -12.31 -0.26
C ALA A 82 7.23 -12.38 -0.64
N ALA A 83 6.58 -13.55 -0.48
CA ALA A 83 5.15 -13.71 -0.73
C ALA A 83 4.31 -12.84 0.21
N GLU A 84 4.71 -12.79 1.49
CA GLU A 84 4.02 -12.01 2.51
C GLU A 84 4.03 -10.52 2.17
N LYS A 85 5.19 -9.98 1.78
CA LYS A 85 5.35 -8.54 1.51
C LYS A 85 4.79 -8.12 0.15
N LEU A 86 5.00 -8.92 -0.89
CA LEU A 86 4.65 -8.54 -2.26
C LEU A 86 3.22 -8.92 -2.65
N VAL A 87 2.61 -9.90 -1.98
CA VAL A 87 1.31 -10.45 -2.38
C VAL A 87 0.32 -10.43 -1.22
N LYS A 88 0.61 -11.12 -0.12
CA LYS A 88 -0.38 -11.36 0.95
C LYS A 88 -0.75 -10.06 1.67
N ALA A 89 0.22 -9.25 2.09
CA ALA A 89 -0.06 -8.00 2.79
C ALA A 89 -0.83 -6.97 1.92
N PRO A 90 -0.43 -6.71 0.66
CA PRO A 90 -1.22 -5.87 -0.25
C PRO A 90 -2.64 -6.41 -0.49
N ALA A 91 -2.78 -7.73 -0.66
CA ALA A 91 -4.09 -8.36 -0.85
C ALA A 91 -4.98 -8.18 0.39
N ARG A 92 -4.45 -8.38 1.61
CA ARG A 92 -5.21 -8.15 2.84
C ARG A 92 -5.66 -6.70 2.97
N SER A 93 -4.78 -5.75 2.69
CA SER A 93 -5.11 -4.32 2.71
C SER A 93 -6.16 -3.93 1.66
N THR A 94 -6.19 -4.63 0.52
CA THR A 94 -7.16 -4.38 -0.55
C THR A 94 -8.52 -5.00 -0.27
N PHE A 95 -8.55 -6.28 0.11
CA PHE A 95 -9.79 -7.07 0.18
C PHE A 95 -10.39 -7.12 1.58
N LEU A 96 -9.58 -7.15 2.63
CA LEU A 96 -10.03 -7.28 4.02
C LEU A 96 -10.24 -5.93 4.72
N ARG A 97 -9.84 -4.83 4.08
CA ARG A 97 -10.08 -3.49 4.62
C ARG A 97 -11.56 -3.13 4.56
N CYS A 98 -11.99 -2.32 5.54
CA CYS A 98 -13.35 -1.82 5.63
C CYS A 98 -13.76 -1.06 4.36
N LEU A 99 -14.98 -1.28 3.88
CA LEU A 99 -15.53 -0.63 2.69
C LEU A 99 -15.82 0.85 2.98
N GLY A 100 -15.24 1.75 2.18
CA GLY A 100 -15.48 3.20 2.29
C GLY A 100 -14.89 3.88 3.53
N CYS A 101 -14.19 3.17 4.43
CA CYS A 101 -13.55 3.80 5.59
C CYS A 101 -12.28 4.56 5.19
N THR A 102 -12.03 5.66 5.88
CA THR A 102 -10.73 6.35 5.87
C THR A 102 -9.69 5.59 6.72
N PRO A 103 -8.38 5.85 6.54
CA PRO A 103 -7.34 5.22 7.36
C PRO A 103 -7.55 5.44 8.86
N ALA A 104 -7.88 6.67 9.28
CA ALA A 104 -8.13 7.00 10.68
C ALA A 104 -9.32 6.22 11.26
N GLN A 105 -10.40 6.07 10.49
CA GLN A 105 -11.57 5.28 10.93
C GLN A 105 -11.25 3.79 11.02
N HIS A 106 -10.43 3.27 10.10
CA HIS A 106 -9.99 1.87 10.17
C HIS A 106 -9.16 1.62 11.43
N ASP A 107 -8.23 2.51 11.76
CA ASP A 107 -7.39 2.39 12.97
C ASP A 107 -8.22 2.43 14.26
N GLN A 108 -9.24 3.30 14.31
CA GLN A 108 -10.16 3.36 15.45
C GLN A 108 -10.99 2.09 15.58
N LEU A 109 -11.58 1.57 14.49
CA LEU A 109 -12.34 0.31 14.51
C LEU A 109 -11.49 -0.88 14.96
N MET A 110 -10.21 -0.91 14.58
CA MET A 110 -9.29 -1.97 15.01
C MET A 110 -8.91 -1.83 16.48
N ALA A 111 -8.74 -0.61 17.00
CA ALA A 111 -8.52 -0.36 18.42
C ALA A 111 -9.74 -0.76 19.27
N GLU A 112 -10.95 -0.44 18.81
CA GLU A 112 -12.20 -0.85 19.45
C GLU A 112 -12.36 -2.37 19.45
N LYS A 113 -12.09 -3.05 18.33
CA LYS A 113 -12.15 -4.52 18.26
C LYS A 113 -11.19 -5.18 19.24
N LYS A 114 -9.93 -4.74 19.29
CA LYS A 114 -8.94 -5.27 20.25
C LYS A 114 -9.38 -5.06 21.69
N THR A 115 -9.98 -3.92 22.00
CA THR A 115 -10.49 -3.62 23.34
C THR A 115 -11.65 -4.55 23.69
N LYS A 116 -12.57 -4.80 22.75
CA LYS A 116 -13.69 -5.74 22.94
C LYS A 116 -13.22 -7.18 23.10
N GLU A 117 -12.29 -7.66 22.27
CA GLU A 117 -11.71 -9.00 22.37
C GLU A 117 -10.99 -9.21 23.72
N ALA A 118 -10.28 -8.18 24.21
CA ALA A 118 -9.65 -8.21 25.52
C ALA A 118 -10.65 -8.19 26.70
N GLN A 119 -11.86 -7.66 26.49
CA GLN A 119 -12.94 -7.69 27.47
C GLN A 119 -13.74 -9.00 27.44
N GLU A 120 -13.89 -9.62 26.25
CA GLU A 120 -14.60 -10.89 26.09
C GLU A 120 -13.77 -12.09 26.57
N ASN A 121 -12.44 -12.02 26.46
CA ASN A 121 -11.52 -13.08 26.92
C ASN A 121 -11.11 -12.94 28.39
N LYS A 122 -11.89 -12.22 29.21
CA LYS A 122 -11.62 -11.95 30.63
C LYS A 122 -12.80 -12.35 31.49
#